data_AF-A0A059C8F8-F1
#
_entry.id   AF-A0A059C8F8-F1
#
_cell.length_a   1.000
_cell.length_b   1.000
_cell.length_c   1.000
_cell.angle_alpha   90.00
_cell.angle_beta   90.00
_cell.angle_gamma   90.00
#
_symmetry.space_group_name_H-M   'P 1'
#
loop_
_entity.id
_entity.type
_entity.pdbx_description
1 polymer ?
#
loop_
_entity_poly.entity_id
_entity_poly.type
_entity_poly.pdbx_seq_one_letter_code
_entity_poly.pdbx_strand_id
1 'polypeptide(L)'
;MGFEKKDLDVVLVPGGLLIMLVYHLQLLYRYLHKPHTTCMGFENFNKRFWVQAIMQGEKGNIGTCLGVISSNRSAATFLASVSLTLCSLIGAWISNNNNFFFESNLVYGDTWTSTLSIKYAVLLICFLLAFSCFIQSTQHFVHANYLISMPSPSIPLKNVEVAVIRGSDFWSVGLRALYFALNLLLWFFGPIPMFVCSIFMVLFLYYLDSNTMPLIEHEFDGRQV
;
A
#
# COMPACT_ATOMS: atom_id res chain seq x y z
N MET A 1 -31.66 -7.08 -28.04
CA MET A 1 -30.88 -5.86 -27.74
C MET A 1 -29.53 -6.31 -27.21
N GLY A 2 -28.53 -6.39 -28.09
CA GLY A 2 -27.17 -6.76 -27.68
C GLY A 2 -26.52 -5.53 -27.06
N PHE A 3 -26.07 -5.63 -25.81
CA PHE A 3 -25.19 -4.63 -25.22
C PHE A 3 -23.95 -4.53 -26.11
N GLU A 4 -23.69 -3.36 -26.70
CA GLU A 4 -22.47 -3.13 -27.44
C GLU A 4 -21.29 -3.18 -26.46
N LYS A 5 -20.17 -3.80 -26.86
CA LYS A 5 -18.97 -3.96 -26.01
C LYS A 5 -18.50 -2.64 -25.38
N LYS A 6 -18.78 -1.51 -26.03
CA LYS A 6 -18.48 -0.15 -25.55
C LYS A 6 -19.29 0.26 -24.31
N ASP A 7 -20.55 -0.13 -24.20
CA ASP A 7 -21.39 0.21 -23.04
C ASP A 7 -20.91 -0.51 -21.78
N LEU A 8 -20.34 -1.71 -21.96
CA LEU A 8 -19.81 -2.51 -20.86
C LEU A 8 -18.54 -1.88 -20.27
N ASP A 9 -17.66 -1.31 -21.11
CA ASP A 9 -16.45 -0.60 -20.68
C ASP A 9 -16.79 0.64 -19.83
N VAL A 10 -17.79 1.41 -20.26
CA VAL A 10 -18.22 2.66 -19.60
C VAL A 10 -18.82 2.43 -18.22
N VAL A 11 -19.39 1.25 -17.96
CA VAL A 11 -20.00 0.93 -16.66
C VAL A 11 -19.05 0.15 -15.76
N LEU A 12 -18.39 -0.89 -16.29
CA LEU A 12 -17.57 -1.79 -15.47
C LEU A 12 -16.29 -1.13 -14.95
N VAL A 13 -15.63 -0.30 -15.76
CA VAL A 13 -14.37 0.35 -15.36
C VAL A 13 -14.62 1.36 -14.24
N PRO A 14 -15.53 2.35 -14.38
CA PRO A 14 -15.84 3.25 -13.27
C PRO A 14 -16.46 2.52 -12.08
N GLY A 15 -17.27 1.48 -12.31
CA GLY A 15 -17.82 0.65 -11.24
C GLY A 15 -16.73 -0.02 -10.39
N GLY A 16 -15.74 -0.66 -11.02
CA GLY A 16 -14.62 -1.30 -10.33
C GLY A 16 -13.77 -0.27 -9.55
N LEU A 17 -13.48 0.87 -10.17
CA LEU A 17 -12.76 1.98 -9.51
C LEU A 17 -13.55 2.54 -8.33
N LEU A 18 -14.86 2.71 -8.46
CA LEU A 18 -15.73 3.21 -7.39
C LEU A 18 -15.79 2.24 -6.22
N ILE A 19 -15.89 0.94 -6.47
CA ILE A 19 -15.86 -0.09 -5.42
C ILE A 19 -14.55 -0.01 -4.63
N MET A 20 -13.41 0.10 -5.33
CA MET A 20 -12.11 0.29 -4.68
C MET A 20 -12.04 1.59 -3.88
N LEU A 21 -12.52 2.71 -4.45
CA LEU A 21 -12.51 4.02 -3.79
C LEU A 21 -13.37 4.03 -2.52
N VAL A 22 -14.61 3.52 -2.60
CA VAL A 22 -15.52 3.42 -1.47
C VAL A 22 -14.92 2.58 -0.35
N TYR A 23 -14.30 1.44 -0.68
CA TYR A 23 -13.60 0.62 0.30
C TYR A 23 -12.49 1.39 1.03
N HIS A 24 -11.63 2.10 0.29
CA HIS A 24 -10.53 2.86 0.90
C HIS A 24 -11.03 4.04 1.73
N LEU A 25 -12.13 4.70 1.35
CA LEU A 25 -12.77 5.74 2.17
C LEU A 25 -13.37 5.17 3.46
N GLN A 26 -14.07 4.04 3.38
CA GLN A 26 -14.62 3.35 4.56
C GLN A 26 -13.52 2.91 5.51
N LEU A 27 -12.42 2.40 4.95
CA LEU A 27 -11.26 1.99 5.72
C LEU A 27 -10.56 3.18 6.38
N LEU A 28 -10.38 4.29 5.67
CA LEU A 28 -9.84 5.52 6.24
C LEU A 28 -10.74 6.05 7.37
N TYR A 29 -12.05 6.06 7.15
CA TYR A 29 -13.01 6.44 8.18
C TYR A 29 -12.89 5.56 9.43
N ARG A 30 -12.82 4.22 9.25
CA ARG A 30 -12.66 3.24 10.33
C ARG A 30 -11.31 3.38 11.02
N TYR A 31 -10.24 3.63 10.29
CA TYR A 31 -8.90 3.88 10.84
C TYR A 31 -8.88 5.13 11.73
N LEU A 32 -9.53 6.23 11.30
CA LEU A 32 -9.57 7.48 12.05
C LEU A 32 -10.52 7.44 13.27
N HIS A 33 -11.69 6.82 13.15
CA HIS A 33 -12.73 6.86 14.20
C HIS A 33 -12.77 5.61 15.08
N LYS A 34 -12.33 4.45 14.56
CA LYS A 34 -12.41 3.16 15.25
C LYS A 34 -11.14 2.32 15.01
N PRO A 35 -9.93 2.83 15.33
CA PRO A 35 -8.67 2.17 15.02
C PRO A 35 -8.59 0.75 15.60
N HIS A 36 -9.18 0.51 16.77
CA HIS A 36 -9.24 -0.79 17.46
C HIS A 36 -9.91 -1.90 16.63
N THR A 37 -10.77 -1.55 15.68
CA THR A 37 -11.40 -2.54 14.81
C THR A 37 -10.50 -2.94 13.64
N THR A 38 -9.51 -2.12 13.26
CA THR A 38 -8.67 -2.35 12.07
C THR A 38 -7.39 -3.09 12.42
N CYS A 39 -6.92 -3.96 11.52
CA CYS A 39 -5.61 -4.59 11.65
C CYS A 39 -4.49 -3.54 11.79
N MET A 40 -4.50 -2.48 10.95
CA MET A 40 -3.52 -1.39 11.06
C MET A 40 -3.49 -0.70 12.43
N GLY A 41 -4.66 -0.41 13.01
CA GLY A 41 -4.74 0.21 14.33
C GLY A 41 -4.23 -0.73 15.44
N PHE A 42 -4.53 -2.03 15.33
CA PHE A 42 -4.02 -3.05 16.24
C PHE A 42 -2.49 -3.22 16.12
N GLU A 43 -1.96 -3.24 14.90
CA GLU A 43 -0.51 -3.28 14.70
C GLU A 43 0.17 -2.01 15.24
N ASN A 44 -0.43 -0.83 15.03
CA ASN A 44 0.10 0.43 15.53
C ASN A 44 0.12 0.47 17.06
N PHE A 45 -0.88 -0.14 17.71
CA PHE A 45 -0.87 -0.39 19.14
C PHE A 45 0.31 -1.30 19.54
N ASN A 46 0.44 -2.48 18.95
CA ASN A 46 1.55 -3.41 19.26
C ASN A 46 2.93 -2.77 19.05
N LYS A 47 3.09 -1.93 18.02
CA LYS A 47 4.32 -1.17 17.78
C LYS A 47 4.61 -0.16 18.90
N ARG A 48 3.60 0.50 19.49
CA ARG A 48 3.79 1.40 20.64
C ARG A 48 4.32 0.62 21.86
N PHE A 49 3.68 -0.49 22.22
CA PHE A 49 4.12 -1.34 23.32
C PHE A 49 5.53 -1.90 23.09
N TRP A 50 5.80 -2.34 21.86
CA TRP A 50 7.12 -2.82 21.47
C TRP A 50 8.20 -1.74 21.65
N VAL A 51 7.95 -0.51 21.18
CA VAL A 51 8.87 0.62 21.36
C VAL A 51 9.07 0.95 22.84
N GLN A 52 8.00 0.94 23.65
CA GLN A 52 8.07 1.14 25.11
C GLN A 52 8.95 0.11 25.79
N ALA A 53 8.73 -1.17 25.50
CA ALA A 53 9.50 -2.27 26.06
C ALA A 53 10.99 -2.19 25.69
N ILE A 54 11.32 -1.74 24.47
CA ILE A 54 12.71 -1.59 24.03
C ILE A 54 13.39 -0.40 24.69
N MET A 55 12.70 0.74 24.80
CA MET A 55 13.27 1.96 25.37
C MET A 55 13.44 1.89 26.89
N GLN A 56 12.63 1.07 27.57
CA GLN A 56 12.70 0.84 29.03
C GLN A 56 13.49 -0.43 29.41
N GLY A 57 13.74 -1.32 28.44
CA GLY A 57 14.39 -2.62 28.65
C GLY A 57 15.92 -2.55 28.72
N GLU A 58 16.52 -3.72 28.94
CA GLU A 58 17.98 -3.85 28.96
C GLU A 58 18.63 -3.56 27.59
N LYS A 59 19.81 -2.93 27.62
CA LYS A 59 20.57 -2.52 26.41
C LYS A 59 20.87 -3.68 25.44
N GLY A 60 20.83 -4.94 25.89
CA GLY A 60 21.02 -6.13 25.05
C GLY A 60 19.97 -6.31 23.95
N ASN A 61 18.75 -5.80 24.14
CA ASN A 61 17.64 -5.98 23.19
C ASN A 61 17.63 -4.95 22.04
N ILE A 62 18.45 -3.90 22.15
CA ILE A 62 18.54 -2.83 21.14
C ILE A 62 19.06 -3.38 19.79
N GLY A 63 20.01 -4.33 19.82
CA GLY A 63 20.55 -4.95 18.60
C GLY A 63 19.46 -5.69 17.81
N THR A 64 18.62 -6.48 18.48
CA THR A 64 17.48 -7.18 17.87
C THR A 64 16.46 -6.20 17.30
N CYS A 65 16.16 -5.12 18.03
CA CYS A 65 15.26 -4.05 17.57
C CYS A 65 15.76 -3.41 16.26
N LEU A 66 17.04 -3.00 16.23
CA LEU A 66 17.66 -2.43 15.04
C LEU A 66 17.65 -3.42 13.88
N GLY A 67 17.78 -4.72 14.16
CA GLY A 67 17.62 -5.81 13.20
C GLY A 67 16.23 -5.83 12.56
N VAL A 68 15.16 -5.80 13.36
CA VAL A 68 13.77 -5.79 12.89
C VAL A 68 13.46 -4.55 12.04
N ILE A 69 13.90 -3.36 12.48
CA ILE A 69 13.69 -2.13 11.70
C ILE A 69 14.50 -2.17 10.41
N SER A 70 15.73 -2.72 10.46
CA SER A 70 16.57 -2.85 9.27
C SER A 70 16.02 -3.86 8.27
N SER A 71 15.42 -4.98 8.70
CA SER A 71 14.80 -5.93 7.78
C SER A 71 13.59 -5.31 7.08
N ASN A 72 12.75 -4.56 7.82
CA ASN A 72 11.63 -3.82 7.23
C ASN A 72 12.11 -2.73 6.26
N ARG A 73 13.19 -2.03 6.57
CA ARG A 73 13.82 -1.06 5.66
C ARG A 73 14.32 -1.73 4.37
N SER A 74 14.98 -2.88 4.47
CA SER A 74 15.46 -3.62 3.31
C SER A 74 14.30 -4.07 2.43
N ALA A 75 13.20 -4.53 3.03
CA ALA A 75 11.98 -4.87 2.31
C ALA A 75 11.37 -3.64 1.60
N ALA A 76 11.32 -2.47 2.26
CA ALA A 76 10.82 -1.22 1.68
C ALA A 76 11.65 -0.77 0.49
N THR A 77 12.99 -0.81 0.62
CA THR A 77 13.91 -0.47 -0.46
C THR A 77 13.80 -1.43 -1.64
N PHE A 78 13.59 -2.72 -1.38
CA PHE A 78 13.36 -3.72 -2.41
C PHE A 78 12.07 -3.42 -3.19
N LEU A 79 10.93 -3.21 -2.51
CA LEU A 79 9.66 -2.88 -3.17
C LEU A 79 9.69 -1.53 -3.89
N ALA A 80 10.43 -0.54 -3.36
CA ALA A 80 10.67 0.72 -4.06
C ALA A 80 11.40 0.47 -5.39
N SER A 81 12.46 -0.34 -5.36
CA SER A 81 13.24 -0.69 -6.55
C SER A 81 12.36 -1.43 -7.58
N VAL A 82 11.55 -2.40 -7.14
CA VAL A 82 10.59 -3.11 -8.01
C VAL A 82 9.58 -2.14 -8.63
N SER A 83 9.05 -1.18 -7.85
CA SER A 83 8.10 -0.20 -8.37
C SER A 83 8.75 0.69 -9.43
N LEU A 84 10.00 1.13 -9.21
CA LEU A 84 10.75 1.95 -10.15
C LEU A 84 11.16 1.19 -11.41
N THR A 85 11.55 -0.09 -11.30
CA THR A 85 11.88 -0.93 -12.46
C THR A 85 10.64 -1.19 -13.32
N LEU A 86 9.47 -1.40 -12.71
CA LEU A 86 8.21 -1.52 -13.43
C LEU A 86 7.86 -0.21 -14.16
N CYS A 87 8.02 0.95 -13.51
CA CYS A 87 7.87 2.25 -14.17
C CYS A 87 8.78 2.38 -15.40
N SER A 88 10.07 2.04 -15.24
CA SER A 88 11.05 2.12 -16.32
C SER A 88 10.72 1.15 -17.46
N LEU A 89 10.32 -0.09 -17.13
CA LEU A 89 9.95 -1.10 -18.11
C LEU A 89 8.73 -0.66 -18.93
N ILE A 90 7.69 -0.16 -18.27
CA ILE A 90 6.48 0.35 -18.92
C ILE A 90 6.81 1.59 -19.77
N GLY A 91 7.61 2.52 -19.24
CA GLY A 91 8.05 3.71 -19.98
C GLY A 91 8.86 3.37 -21.23
N ALA A 92 9.80 2.44 -21.12
CA ALA A 92 10.60 1.94 -22.25
C ALA A 92 9.73 1.22 -23.28
N TRP A 93 8.76 0.42 -22.82
CA TRP A 93 7.79 -0.26 -23.68
C TRP A 93 6.96 0.73 -24.51
N ILE A 94 6.51 1.83 -23.89
CA ILE A 94 5.78 2.90 -24.59
C ILE A 94 6.69 3.60 -25.60
N SER A 95 7.93 3.90 -25.22
CA SER A 95 8.88 4.62 -26.08
C SER A 95 9.36 3.83 -27.30
N ASN A 96 9.42 2.50 -27.21
CA ASN A 96 9.94 1.66 -28.30
C ASN A 96 8.85 1.28 -29.33
N ASN A 97 7.57 1.37 -28.94
CA ASN A 97 6.45 1.03 -29.80
C ASN A 97 5.97 2.26 -30.61
N ASN A 98 6.76 2.67 -31.60
CA ASN A 98 6.39 3.73 -32.55
C ASN A 98 5.30 3.30 -33.56
N ASN A 99 4.99 2.01 -33.64
CA ASN A 99 3.90 1.47 -34.45
C ASN A 99 2.90 0.74 -33.54
N PHE A 100 1.65 1.17 -33.61
CA PHE A 100 0.50 0.70 -32.86
C PHE A 100 0.16 -0.78 -33.16
N PHE A 101 1.00 -1.73 -32.73
CA PHE A 101 0.80 -3.19 -32.95
C PHE A 101 -0.36 -3.81 -32.12
N PHE A 102 -1.34 -3.01 -31.70
CA PHE A 102 -2.59 -3.48 -31.08
C PHE A 102 -3.75 -3.58 -32.10
N GLU A 103 -3.44 -3.94 -33.35
CA GLU A 103 -4.37 -4.51 -34.34
C GLU A 103 -4.54 -6.04 -34.15
N SER A 104 -4.19 -6.59 -32.99
CA SER A 104 -4.36 -8.02 -32.70
C SER A 104 -5.53 -8.25 -31.75
N ASN A 105 -6.48 -9.04 -32.22
CA ASN A 105 -7.76 -9.53 -31.66
C ASN A 105 -7.76 -10.09 -30.21
N LEU A 106 -6.78 -9.75 -29.37
CA LEU A 106 -6.58 -10.30 -28.03
C LEU A 106 -7.00 -9.35 -26.91
N VAL A 107 -7.20 -8.05 -27.20
CA VAL A 107 -7.71 -7.07 -26.24
C VAL A 107 -9.23 -6.96 -26.36
N TYR A 108 -9.95 -7.41 -25.33
CA TYR A 108 -11.38 -7.22 -25.22
C TYR A 108 -11.67 -5.84 -24.61
N GLY A 109 -12.03 -4.85 -25.43
CA GLY A 109 -12.38 -3.48 -24.99
C GLY A 109 -12.14 -2.41 -26.07
N ASP A 110 -12.52 -1.16 -25.81
CA ASP A 110 -12.36 -0.05 -26.75
C ASP A 110 -10.87 0.22 -27.09
N THR A 111 -10.52 0.10 -28.36
CA THR A 111 -9.13 0.13 -28.89
C THR A 111 -8.63 1.53 -29.24
N TRP A 112 -9.33 2.58 -28.81
CA TRP A 112 -8.97 3.95 -29.13
C TRP A 112 -7.61 4.34 -28.55
N THR A 113 -6.79 4.97 -29.40
CA THR A 113 -5.41 5.38 -29.10
C THR A 113 -5.30 6.22 -27.83
N SER A 114 -6.28 7.09 -27.58
CA SER A 114 -6.34 7.93 -26.37
C SER A 114 -6.59 7.12 -25.09
N THR A 115 -7.43 6.10 -25.13
CA THR A 115 -7.76 5.26 -23.97
C THR A 115 -6.55 4.45 -23.52
N LEU A 116 -5.76 3.92 -24.47
CA LEU A 116 -4.55 3.17 -24.17
C LEU A 116 -3.49 4.04 -23.46
N SER A 117 -3.27 5.27 -23.92
CA SER A 117 -2.35 6.22 -23.27
C SER A 117 -2.76 6.54 -21.83
N ILE A 118 -4.07 6.67 -21.57
CA ILE A 118 -4.59 6.90 -20.21
C ILE A 118 -4.32 5.68 -19.32
N LYS A 119 -4.54 4.45 -19.81
CA LYS A 119 -4.26 3.21 -19.07
C LYS A 119 -2.80 3.18 -18.59
N TYR A 120 -1.86 3.46 -19.49
CA TYR A 120 -0.44 3.50 -19.17
C TYR A 120 -0.07 4.63 -18.21
N ALA A 121 -0.60 5.84 -18.43
CA ALA A 121 -0.32 7.00 -17.57
C ALA A 121 -0.80 6.77 -16.13
N VAL A 122 -2.03 6.28 -15.93
CA VAL A 122 -2.58 6.00 -14.60
C VAL A 122 -1.80 4.88 -13.91
N LEU A 123 -1.40 3.84 -14.65
CA LEU A 123 -0.56 2.76 -14.11
C LEU A 123 0.82 3.27 -13.65
N LEU A 124 1.48 4.11 -14.46
CA LEU A 124 2.77 4.73 -14.13
C LEU A 124 2.66 5.62 -12.89
N ILE A 125 1.63 6.47 -12.81
CA ILE A 125 1.38 7.32 -11.64
C ILE A 125 1.20 6.46 -10.39
N CYS A 126 0.48 5.34 -10.50
CA CYS A 126 0.26 4.42 -9.38
C CYS A 126 1.57 3.78 -8.88
N PHE A 127 2.44 3.32 -9.78
CA PHE A 127 3.74 2.77 -9.39
C PHE A 127 4.70 3.83 -8.83
N LEU A 128 4.67 5.06 -9.36
CA LEU A 128 5.45 6.19 -8.81
C LEU A 128 4.97 6.60 -7.42
N LEU A 129 3.66 6.54 -7.17
CA LEU A 129 3.08 6.76 -5.85
C LEU A 129 3.56 5.67 -4.87
N ALA A 130 3.48 4.39 -5.26
CA ALA A 130 3.98 3.28 -4.46
C ALA A 130 5.49 3.44 -4.14
N PHE A 131 6.30 3.76 -5.15
CA PHE A 131 7.73 4.05 -5.00
C PHE A 131 7.96 5.17 -3.97
N SER A 132 7.27 6.29 -4.11
CA SER A 132 7.40 7.43 -3.19
C SER A 132 7.04 7.05 -1.76
N CYS A 133 5.95 6.30 -1.56
CA CYS A 133 5.56 5.79 -0.24
C CYS A 133 6.62 4.87 0.38
N PHE A 134 7.21 3.96 -0.40
CA PHE A 134 8.28 3.08 0.11
C PHE A 134 9.57 3.84 0.45
N ILE A 135 9.94 4.87 -0.32
CA ILE A 135 11.07 5.74 0.02
C ILE A 135 10.81 6.51 1.33
N GLN A 136 9.61 7.05 1.52
CA GLN A 136 9.23 7.72 2.77
C GLN A 136 9.24 6.74 3.95
N SER A 137 8.75 5.51 3.76
CA SER A 137 8.82 4.44 4.76
C SER A 137 10.26 4.15 5.17
N THR A 138 11.16 3.95 4.20
CA THR A 138 12.60 3.75 4.43
C THR A 138 13.22 4.91 5.23
N GLN A 139 12.92 6.16 4.87
CA GLN A 139 13.44 7.34 5.56
C GLN A 139 12.99 7.38 7.04
N HIS A 140 11.72 7.08 7.31
CA HIS A 140 11.21 7.01 8.68
C HIS A 140 11.84 5.87 9.49
N PHE A 141 12.10 4.70 8.88
CA PHE A 141 12.82 3.61 9.52
C PHE A 141 14.31 3.92 9.75
N VAL A 142 14.96 4.70 8.89
CA VAL A 142 16.32 5.21 9.14
C VAL A 142 16.30 6.17 10.34
N HIS A 143 15.35 7.10 10.39
CA HIS A 143 15.20 8.03 11.50
C HIS A 143 14.94 7.29 12.83
N ALA A 144 14.06 6.28 12.82
CA ALA A 144 13.82 5.43 13.98
C ALA A 144 15.10 4.73 14.48
N ASN A 145 15.93 4.20 13.56
CA ASN A 145 17.20 3.58 13.92
C ASN A 145 18.17 4.56 14.60
N TYR A 146 18.27 5.79 14.10
CA TYR A 146 19.11 6.81 14.73
C TYR A 146 18.60 7.17 16.14
N LEU A 147 17.29 7.30 16.32
CA LEU A 147 16.71 7.58 17.63
C LEU A 147 16.95 6.44 18.63
N ILE A 148 16.81 5.18 18.20
CA ILE A 148 16.98 4.00 19.06
C ILE A 148 18.44 3.74 19.40
N SER A 149 19.36 4.02 18.46
CA SER A 149 20.81 3.77 18.66
C SER A 149 21.50 4.88 19.47
N MET A 150 20.84 6.01 19.69
CA MET A 150 21.46 7.16 20.33
C MET A 150 21.64 6.89 21.84
N PRO A 151 22.84 7.09 22.40
CA PRO A 151 23.15 6.75 23.79
C PRO A 151 22.56 7.72 24.84
N SER A 152 21.68 8.64 24.44
CA SER A 152 21.16 9.69 25.32
C SER A 152 19.88 9.23 26.04
N PRO A 153 19.80 9.36 27.38
CA PRO A 153 18.59 9.01 28.14
C PRO A 153 17.44 10.01 27.98
N SER A 154 17.61 11.10 27.21
CA SER A 154 16.64 12.20 27.09
C SER A 154 15.73 12.12 25.85
N ILE A 155 15.76 11.03 25.08
CA ILE A 155 14.95 10.92 23.86
C ILE A 155 13.49 10.66 24.26
N PRO A 156 12.55 11.54 23.88
CA PRO A 156 11.15 11.29 24.13
C PRO A 156 10.71 10.01 23.42
N LEU A 157 10.21 9.04 24.18
CA LEU A 157 9.63 7.79 23.68
C LEU A 157 8.68 8.02 22.49
N LYS A 158 7.84 9.06 22.61
CA LYS A 158 6.89 9.49 21.57
C LYS A 158 7.54 9.75 20.22
N ASN A 159 8.78 10.23 20.17
CA ASN A 159 9.47 10.50 18.91
C ASN A 159 9.85 9.19 18.19
N VAL A 160 10.24 8.16 18.95
CA VAL A 160 10.55 6.83 18.42
C VAL A 160 9.27 6.16 17.93
N GLU A 161 8.21 6.19 18.74
CA GLU A 161 6.90 5.65 18.38
C GLU A 161 6.37 6.26 17.08
N VAL A 162 6.37 7.59 16.98
CA VAL A 162 5.90 8.31 15.79
C VAL A 162 6.74 7.95 14.56
N ALA A 163 8.06 7.80 14.69
CA ALA A 163 8.92 7.43 13.58
C ALA A 163 8.61 6.00 13.07
N VAL A 164 8.47 5.04 13.98
CA VAL A 164 8.17 3.63 13.62
C VAL A 164 6.78 3.50 13.02
N ILE A 165 5.76 4.14 13.63
CA ILE A 165 4.38 4.11 13.15
C ILE A 165 4.26 4.76 11.77
N ARG A 166 4.82 5.97 11.57
CA ARG A 166 4.78 6.63 10.25
C ARG A 166 5.46 5.80 9.18
N GLY A 167 6.62 5.19 9.48
CA GLY A 167 7.29 4.29 8.56
C GLY A 167 6.40 3.12 8.14
N SER A 168 5.69 2.52 9.10
CA SER A 168 4.75 1.43 8.83
C SER A 168 3.48 1.85 8.10
N ASP A 169 2.96 3.05 8.37
CA ASP A 169 1.78 3.59 7.69
C ASP A 169 2.10 3.81 6.21
N PHE A 170 3.25 4.43 5.90
CA PHE A 170 3.71 4.61 4.51
C PHE A 170 3.95 3.28 3.79
N TRP A 171 4.50 2.28 4.48
CA TRP A 171 4.64 0.92 3.96
C TRP A 171 3.28 0.34 3.56
N SER A 172 2.27 0.47 4.42
CA SER A 172 0.92 -0.05 4.17
C SER A 172 0.23 0.67 3.01
N VAL A 173 0.40 1.99 2.91
CA VAL A 173 -0.09 2.79 1.77
C VAL A 173 0.59 2.36 0.47
N GLY A 174 1.91 2.13 0.49
CA GLY A 174 2.66 1.63 -0.67
C GLY A 174 2.16 0.27 -1.16
N LEU A 175 1.92 -0.68 -0.24
CA LEU A 175 1.34 -1.99 -0.60
C LEU A 175 -0.05 -1.85 -1.22
N ARG A 176 -0.91 -0.99 -0.68
CA ARG A 176 -2.24 -0.75 -1.27
C ARG A 176 -2.17 -0.10 -2.65
N ALA A 177 -1.22 0.81 -2.87
CA ALA A 177 -0.97 1.35 -4.20
C ALA A 177 -0.53 0.24 -5.17
N LEU A 178 0.29 -0.73 -4.76
CA LEU A 178 0.64 -1.89 -5.59
C LEU A 178 -0.57 -2.78 -5.91
N TYR A 179 -1.46 -3.02 -4.94
CA TYR A 179 -2.71 -3.78 -5.18
C TYR A 179 -3.63 -3.06 -6.16
N PHE A 180 -3.71 -1.73 -6.08
CA PHE A 180 -4.45 -0.92 -7.05
C PHE A 180 -3.79 -0.97 -8.45
N ALA A 181 -2.46 -0.89 -8.53
CA ALA A 181 -1.72 -1.06 -9.78
C ALA A 181 -1.98 -2.42 -10.44
N LEU A 182 -2.11 -3.50 -9.66
CA LEU A 182 -2.45 -4.83 -10.17
C LEU A 182 -3.85 -4.86 -10.81
N ASN A 183 -4.83 -4.18 -10.21
CA ASN A 183 -6.16 -4.04 -10.80
C ASN A 183 -6.11 -3.29 -12.15
N LEU A 184 -5.33 -2.21 -12.21
CA LEU A 184 -5.10 -1.45 -13.44
C LEU A 184 -4.34 -2.26 -14.51
N LEU A 185 -3.45 -3.15 -14.11
CA LEU A 185 -2.77 -4.07 -15.05
C LEU A 185 -3.79 -5.02 -15.69
N LEU A 186 -4.76 -5.52 -14.93
CA LEU A 186 -5.82 -6.38 -15.47
C LEU A 186 -6.76 -5.65 -16.44
N TRP A 187 -6.84 -4.32 -16.36
CA TRP A 187 -7.59 -3.50 -17.30
C TRP A 187 -7.02 -3.52 -18.74
N PHE A 188 -5.76 -3.95 -18.92
CA PHE A 188 -5.21 -4.19 -20.26
C PHE A 188 -5.82 -5.42 -20.93
N PHE A 189 -6.27 -6.42 -20.17
CA PHE A 189 -6.97 -7.60 -20.71
C PHE A 189 -8.47 -7.34 -20.96
N GLY A 190 -9.03 -6.32 -20.32
CA GLY A 190 -10.39 -5.84 -20.56
C GLY A 190 -11.10 -5.32 -19.30
N PRO A 191 -12.33 -4.81 -19.44
CA PRO A 191 -13.14 -4.29 -18.33
C PRO A 191 -13.62 -5.39 -17.38
N ILE A 192 -13.96 -6.57 -17.92
CA ILE A 192 -14.47 -7.72 -17.16
C ILE A 192 -13.42 -8.24 -16.16
N PRO A 193 -12.18 -8.60 -16.57
CA PRO A 193 -11.17 -9.06 -15.62
C PRO A 193 -10.82 -7.98 -14.59
N MET A 194 -10.76 -6.70 -14.98
CA MET A 194 -10.55 -5.59 -14.04
C MET A 194 -11.64 -5.52 -12.96
N PHE A 195 -12.91 -5.60 -13.35
CA PHE A 195 -14.04 -5.50 -12.43
C PHE A 195 -14.08 -6.68 -11.45
N VAL A 196 -13.90 -7.91 -11.95
CA VAL A 196 -13.83 -9.12 -11.11
C VAL A 196 -12.64 -9.03 -10.15
N CYS A 197 -11.48 -8.57 -10.63
CA CYS A 197 -10.31 -8.35 -9.79
C CYS A 197 -10.57 -7.30 -8.71
N SER A 198 -11.31 -6.24 -9.02
CA SER A 198 -11.65 -5.19 -8.05
C SER A 198 -12.51 -5.73 -6.90
N ILE A 199 -13.50 -6.57 -7.21
CA ILE A 199 -14.32 -7.24 -6.20
C ILE A 199 -13.44 -8.18 -5.35
N PHE A 200 -12.65 -9.04 -5.99
CA PHE A 200 -11.77 -9.96 -5.27
C PHE A 200 -10.76 -9.23 -4.38
N MET A 201 -10.19 -8.13 -4.87
CA MET A 201 -9.24 -7.32 -4.13
C MET A 201 -9.89 -6.64 -2.93
N VAL A 202 -11.13 -6.13 -3.05
CA VAL A 202 -11.88 -5.62 -1.90
C VAL A 202 -12.17 -6.71 -0.88
N LEU A 203 -12.55 -7.92 -1.29
CA LEU A 203 -12.75 -9.05 -0.37
C LEU A 203 -11.44 -9.45 0.33
N PHE A 204 -10.34 -9.52 -0.42
CA PHE A 204 -9.02 -9.81 0.12
C PHE A 204 -8.57 -8.74 1.12
N LEU A 205 -8.71 -7.45 0.78
CA LEU A 205 -8.39 -6.35 1.68
C LEU A 205 -9.30 -6.34 2.89
N TYR A 206 -10.60 -6.60 2.73
CA TYR A 206 -11.54 -6.69 3.84
C TYR A 206 -11.14 -7.79 4.83
N TYR A 207 -10.69 -8.95 4.33
CA TYR A 207 -10.16 -10.02 5.17
C TYR A 207 -8.87 -9.60 5.88
N LEU A 208 -7.93 -8.98 5.16
CA LEU A 208 -6.65 -8.52 5.72
C LEU A 208 -6.83 -7.42 6.79
N ASP A 209 -7.75 -6.48 6.54
CA ASP A 209 -8.00 -5.32 7.41
C ASP A 209 -8.96 -5.65 8.57
N SER A 210 -9.71 -6.75 8.47
CA SER A 210 -10.59 -7.23 9.53
C SER A 210 -9.79 -7.99 10.58
N ASN A 211 -9.52 -7.31 11.69
CA ASN A 211 -8.98 -7.97 12.86
C ASN A 211 -10.08 -8.74 13.58
N THR A 212 -9.96 -10.06 13.64
CA THR A 212 -10.82 -10.94 14.45
C THR A 212 -10.07 -11.52 15.65
N MET A 213 -8.77 -11.21 15.80
CA MET A 213 -7.99 -11.73 16.91
C MET A 213 -8.38 -10.99 18.21
N PRO A 214 -8.67 -11.72 19.29
CA PRO A 214 -8.93 -11.11 20.58
C PRO A 214 -7.70 -10.32 21.04
N LEU A 215 -7.95 -9.14 21.63
CA LEU A 215 -6.92 -8.31 22.25
C LEU A 215 -6.16 -9.18 23.26
N ILE A 216 -4.82 -9.09 23.29
CA ILE A 216 -4.07 -9.62 24.42
C ILE A 216 -4.50 -8.78 25.63
N GLU A 217 -5.36 -9.37 26.45
CA GLU A 217 -6.27 -8.71 27.40
C GLU A 217 -5.58 -8.02 28.59
N HIS A 218 -4.25 -7.94 28.59
CA HIS A 218 -3.53 -7.46 29.76
C HIS A 218 -3.35 -5.94 29.89
N GLU A 219 -3.63 -5.10 28.88
CA GLU A 219 -3.31 -3.66 29.03
C GLU A 219 -3.99 -2.70 28.03
N PHE A 220 -5.28 -2.87 27.72
CA PHE A 220 -6.02 -1.83 26.98
C PHE A 220 -6.76 -0.90 27.96
N ASP A 221 -6.08 0.08 28.56
CA ASP A 221 -6.78 1.25 29.13
C ASP A 221 -7.09 2.21 27.99
N GLY A 222 -8.36 2.27 27.60
CA GLY A 222 -8.88 3.09 26.49
C GLY A 222 -8.75 4.61 26.66
N ARG A 223 -7.89 5.07 27.58
CA ARG A 223 -7.57 6.47 27.87
C ARG A 223 -6.28 6.99 27.22
N GLN A 224 -5.50 6.13 26.55
CA GLN A 224 -4.28 6.56 25.86
C GLN A 224 -4.48 6.67 24.34
N VAL A 225 -5.35 7.61 23.95
CA VAL A 225 -5.46 8.10 22.57
C VAL A 225 -4.65 9.38 22.42
#